data_AF-A0A2V9D906-F1
#
_entry.id   AF-A0A2V9D906-F1
#
_cell.length_a   1.000
_cell.length_b   1.000
_cell.length_c   1.000
_cell.angle_alpha   90.00
_cell.angle_beta   90.00
_cell.angle_gamma   90.00
#
_symmetry.space_group_name_H-M   'P 1'
#
loop_
_entity.id
_entity.type
_entity.pdbx_description
1 polymer ?
#
loop_
_entity_poly.entity_id
_entity_poly.type
_entity_poly.pdbx_seq_one_letter_code
_entity_poly.pdbx_strand_id
1 'polypeptide(L)'
;MALLDTTSEEPNSKRLRYAVSGVALVILVAFGIWFFFLRFISEKHTIEHFMDAVVAQDYQRAFQIWKSHGSYTYQDFMADWGLEGYYGPIKSYRIESASLPPNGGSGVVVVVEVSPFQPFPDNSDPRSGRSKEIRLWVERSDQSLSFPL
;
A
#
# COMPACT_ATOMS: atom_id res chain seq x y z
N MET A 1 -0.20 -24.88 -72.01
CA MET A 1 0.97 -24.39 -71.26
C MET A 1 0.44 -23.65 -70.06
N ALA A 2 0.71 -24.17 -68.86
CA ALA A 2 0.58 -23.44 -67.60
C ALA A 2 1.70 -22.38 -67.51
N LEU A 3 1.58 -21.47 -66.53
CA LEU A 3 2.56 -20.47 -66.04
C LEU A 3 2.19 -19.01 -66.35
N LEU A 4 1.48 -18.38 -65.42
CA LEU A 4 1.61 -17.02 -64.85
C LEU A 4 0.70 -17.03 -63.60
N ASP A 5 1.14 -17.30 -62.38
CA ASP A 5 1.83 -16.37 -61.45
C ASP A 5 1.18 -14.98 -61.51
N THR A 6 0.48 -14.47 -60.48
CA THR A 6 1.06 -14.11 -59.19
C THR A 6 0.09 -14.35 -58.02
N THR A 7 0.56 -15.05 -56.99
CA THR A 7 0.16 -14.70 -55.62
C THR A 7 0.88 -13.40 -55.31
N SER A 8 0.19 -12.26 -55.29
CA SER A 8 0.81 -11.00 -54.88
C SER A 8 0.07 -10.43 -53.68
N GLU A 9 0.66 -10.81 -52.56
CA GLU A 9 0.50 -10.41 -51.17
C GLU A 9 0.18 -8.92 -50.93
N GLU A 10 -0.84 -8.69 -50.10
CA GLU A 10 -1.02 -7.64 -49.08
C GLU A 10 -1.10 -6.13 -49.43
N PRO A 11 -2.28 -5.52 -49.14
CA PRO A 11 -2.38 -4.23 -48.48
C PRO A 11 -2.69 -4.35 -46.97
N ASN A 12 -2.99 -5.56 -46.47
CA ASN A 12 -3.46 -5.79 -45.09
C ASN A 12 -2.32 -5.72 -44.06
N SER A 13 -1.08 -5.96 -44.47
CA SER A 13 0.09 -5.98 -43.58
C SER A 13 0.27 -4.71 -42.78
N LYS A 14 0.10 -3.54 -43.41
CA LYS A 14 0.30 -2.24 -42.74
C LYS A 14 -0.76 -1.99 -41.67
N ARG A 15 -2.02 -2.31 -41.97
CA ARG A 15 -3.14 -2.17 -41.03
C ARG A 15 -3.03 -3.17 -39.88
N LEU A 16 -2.65 -4.43 -40.17
CA LEU A 16 -2.33 -5.41 -39.14
C LEU A 16 -1.14 -4.95 -38.27
N ARG A 17 -0.07 -4.43 -38.85
CA ARG A 17 1.11 -3.92 -38.11
C ARG A 17 0.75 -2.75 -37.20
N TYR A 18 -0.08 -1.81 -37.66
CA TYR A 18 -0.58 -0.71 -36.81
C TYR A 18 -1.56 -1.20 -35.73
N ALA A 19 -2.44 -2.15 -36.05
CA ALA A 19 -3.35 -2.77 -35.07
C ALA A 19 -2.58 -3.53 -33.99
N VAL A 20 -1.59 -4.35 -34.38
CA VAL A 20 -0.71 -5.08 -33.47
C VAL A 20 0.11 -4.12 -32.61
N SER A 21 0.65 -3.04 -33.20
CA SER A 21 1.40 -2.03 -32.45
C SER A 21 0.51 -1.27 -31.45
N GLY A 22 -0.73 -0.95 -31.85
CA GLY A 22 -1.70 -0.31 -30.96
C GLY A 22 -2.09 -1.21 -29.79
N VAL A 23 -2.35 -2.50 -30.06
CA VAL A 23 -2.66 -3.49 -29.01
C VAL A 23 -1.46 -3.68 -28.08
N ALA A 24 -0.23 -3.76 -28.61
CA ALA A 24 0.97 -3.87 -27.80
C ALA A 24 1.16 -2.65 -26.88
N LEU A 25 0.90 -1.44 -27.37
CA LEU A 25 0.97 -0.22 -26.56
C LEU A 25 -0.07 -0.24 -25.43
N VAL A 26 -1.31 -0.63 -25.72
CA VAL A 26 -2.38 -0.74 -24.71
C VAL A 26 -2.02 -1.76 -23.64
N ILE A 27 -1.47 -2.91 -24.02
CA ILE A 27 -1.02 -3.94 -23.07
C ILE A 27 0.11 -3.39 -22.19
N LEU A 28 1.10 -2.69 -22.76
CA LEU A 28 2.19 -2.10 -21.98
C LEU A 28 1.70 -1.04 -21.00
N VAL A 29 0.77 -0.17 -21.41
CA VAL A 29 0.18 0.84 -20.54
C VAL A 29 -0.65 0.19 -19.44
N ALA A 30 -1.49 -0.80 -19.77
CA ALA A 30 -2.29 -1.53 -18.80
C ALA A 30 -1.40 -2.27 -17.79
N PHE A 31 -0.31 -2.89 -18.24
CA PHE A 31 0.64 -3.57 -17.37
C PHE A 31 1.41 -2.58 -16.49
N GLY A 32 1.80 -1.42 -17.02
CA GLY A 32 2.44 -0.36 -16.25
C GLY A 32 1.54 0.19 -15.14
N ILE A 33 0.26 0.44 -15.46
CA ILE A 33 -0.77 0.86 -14.49
C ILE A 33 -0.96 -0.23 -13.43
N TRP A 34 -1.20 -1.48 -13.86
CA TRP A 34 -1.39 -2.62 -12.97
C TRP A 34 -0.21 -2.79 -12.01
N PHE A 35 1.02 -2.75 -12.54
CA PHE A 35 2.23 -2.87 -11.76
C PHE A 35 2.39 -1.71 -10.78
N PHE A 36 2.05 -0.48 -11.17
CA PHE A 36 2.15 0.68 -10.29
C PHE A 36 1.16 0.63 -9.12
N PHE A 37 -0.10 0.28 -9.38
CA PHE A 37 -1.14 0.26 -8.35
C PHE A 37 -1.06 -0.95 -7.42
N LEU A 38 -0.72 -2.12 -7.93
CA LEU A 38 -0.64 -3.33 -7.10
C LEU A 38 0.66 -3.46 -6.33
N ARG A 39 1.66 -2.59 -6.59
CA ARG A 39 2.99 -2.72 -5.98
C ARG A 39 3.00 -2.71 -4.45
N PHE A 40 2.04 -2.02 -3.84
CA PHE A 40 2.02 -1.79 -2.39
C PHE A 40 0.72 -2.27 -1.72
N ILE A 41 -0.04 -3.15 -2.39
CA ILE A 41 -1.35 -3.57 -1.88
C ILE A 41 -1.22 -4.44 -0.62
N SER A 42 -0.22 -5.31 -0.58
CA SER A 42 0.02 -6.20 0.56
C SER A 42 0.44 -5.42 1.80
N GLU A 43 1.30 -4.43 1.64
CA GLU A 43 1.79 -3.60 2.75
C GLU A 43 0.67 -2.73 3.33
N LYS A 44 -0.17 -2.16 2.47
CA LYS A 44 -1.37 -1.44 2.90
C LYS A 44 -2.32 -2.36 3.66
N HIS A 45 -2.61 -3.56 3.14
CA HIS A 45 -3.48 -4.51 3.83
C HIS A 45 -2.93 -4.97 5.19
N THR A 46 -1.61 -5.15 5.32
CA THR A 46 -0.99 -5.46 6.61
C THR A 46 -1.23 -4.34 7.62
N ILE A 47 -1.08 -3.08 7.19
CA ILE A 47 -1.33 -1.90 8.03
C ILE A 47 -2.83 -1.74 8.36
N GLU A 48 -3.73 -2.00 7.41
CA GLU A 48 -5.18 -2.00 7.65
C GLU A 48 -5.54 -3.02 8.71
N HIS A 49 -5.10 -4.27 8.58
CA HIS A 49 -5.35 -5.31 9.57
C HIS A 49 -4.78 -5.00 10.95
N PHE A 50 -3.59 -4.39 10.98
CA PHE A 50 -2.99 -3.91 12.21
C PHE A 50 -3.85 -2.82 12.87
N MET A 51 -4.20 -1.77 12.12
CA MET A 51 -4.97 -0.65 12.64
C MET A 51 -6.40 -1.05 13.03
N ASP A 52 -7.03 -1.94 12.27
CA ASP A 52 -8.34 -2.51 12.60
C ASP A 52 -8.30 -3.24 13.95
N ALA A 53 -7.24 -4.00 14.22
CA ALA A 53 -7.05 -4.67 15.51
C ALA A 53 -6.84 -3.66 16.65
N VAL A 54 -6.06 -2.60 16.42
CA VAL A 54 -5.85 -1.52 17.40
C VAL A 54 -7.16 -0.78 17.72
N VAL A 55 -7.94 -0.42 16.69
CA VAL A 55 -9.25 0.24 16.85
C VAL A 55 -10.25 -0.66 17.57
N ALA A 56 -10.23 -1.97 17.28
CA ALA A 56 -11.03 -2.97 17.98
C ALA A 56 -10.54 -3.26 19.41
N GLN A 57 -9.45 -2.61 19.86
CA GLN A 57 -8.80 -2.82 21.15
C GLN A 57 -8.27 -4.26 21.35
N ASP A 58 -8.10 -5.01 20.26
CA ASP A 58 -7.49 -6.33 20.24
C ASP A 58 -5.97 -6.19 20.14
N TYR A 59 -5.37 -5.70 21.22
CA TYR A 59 -3.93 -5.41 21.27
C TYR A 59 -3.06 -6.66 21.16
N GLN A 60 -3.57 -7.83 21.56
CA GLN A 60 -2.84 -9.08 21.40
C GLN A 60 -2.72 -9.44 19.92
N ARG A 61 -3.81 -9.36 19.16
CA ARG A 61 -3.78 -9.59 17.71
C ARG A 61 -2.97 -8.51 17.01
N ALA A 62 -3.12 -7.25 17.38
CA ALA A 62 -2.33 -6.16 16.81
C ALA A 62 -0.82 -6.38 16.99
N PHE A 63 -0.39 -6.82 18.18
CA PHE A 63 1.01 -7.14 18.46
C PHE A 63 1.50 -8.37 17.68
N GLN A 64 0.66 -9.38 17.48
CA GLN A 64 1.00 -10.52 16.62
C GLN A 64 1.20 -10.11 15.15
N ILE A 65 0.36 -9.20 14.65
CA ILE A 65 0.50 -8.62 13.29
C ILE A 65 1.76 -7.76 13.20
N TRP A 66 2.10 -7.04 14.28
CA TRP A 66 3.32 -6.24 14.35
C TRP A 66 4.58 -7.06 14.11
N LYS A 67 4.57 -8.35 14.49
CA LYS A 67 5.71 -9.28 14.34
C LYS A 67 7.01 -8.64 14.83
N SER A 68 7.09 -8.31 16.12
CA SER A 68 8.28 -7.64 16.65
C SER A 68 9.55 -8.45 16.38
N HIS A 69 10.49 -7.85 15.65
CA HIS A 69 11.84 -8.35 15.54
C HIS A 69 12.74 -7.61 16.55
N GLY A 70 13.48 -8.36 17.36
CA GLY A 70 14.45 -7.79 18.30
C GLY A 70 13.89 -7.46 19.68
N SER A 71 14.16 -6.25 20.17
CA SER A 71 13.93 -5.86 21.57
C SER A 71 12.56 -5.22 21.85
N TYR A 72 11.70 -5.06 20.85
CA TYR A 72 10.39 -4.43 21.03
C TYR A 72 9.41 -5.40 21.69
N THR A 73 9.08 -5.13 22.96
CA THR A 73 8.26 -6.00 23.78
C THR A 73 6.78 -5.64 23.69
N TYR A 74 5.92 -6.52 24.19
CA TYR A 74 4.49 -6.21 24.32
C TYR A 74 4.22 -5.02 25.25
N GLN A 75 5.09 -4.79 26.23
CA GLN A 75 4.95 -3.64 27.13
C GLN A 75 5.23 -2.33 26.39
N ASP A 76 6.26 -2.29 25.54
CA ASP A 76 6.54 -1.13 24.69
C ASP A 76 5.38 -0.89 23.72
N PHE A 77 4.86 -1.97 23.14
CA PHE A 77 3.66 -1.92 22.29
C PHE A 77 2.46 -1.30 23.00
N MET A 78 2.19 -1.70 24.24
CA MET A 78 1.10 -1.11 25.02
C MET A 78 1.35 0.35 25.41
N ALA A 79 2.61 0.73 25.64
CA ALA A 79 2.99 2.12 25.91
C ALA A 79 2.78 3.03 24.69
N ASP A 80 2.92 2.48 23.47
CA ASP A 80 2.69 3.23 22.22
C ASP A 80 1.22 3.22 21.80
N TRP A 81 0.59 2.04 21.76
CA TRP A 81 -0.67 1.78 21.08
C TRP A 81 -1.86 1.53 22.01
N GLY A 82 -1.61 1.31 23.31
CA GLY A 82 -2.66 1.07 24.29
C GLY A 82 -3.62 2.26 24.45
N LEU A 83 -4.70 2.07 25.22
CA LEU A 83 -5.72 3.12 25.44
C LEU A 83 -5.14 4.43 25.99
N GLU A 84 -4.17 4.30 26.89
CA GLU A 84 -3.42 5.40 27.50
C GLU A 84 -2.02 5.54 26.90
N GLY A 85 -1.76 4.83 25.80
CA GLY A 85 -0.49 4.86 25.10
C GLY A 85 -0.26 6.17 24.36
N TYR A 86 0.96 6.38 23.88
CA TYR A 86 1.39 7.61 23.22
C TYR A 86 0.51 8.01 22.03
N TYR A 87 0.06 7.03 21.23
CA TYR A 87 -0.83 7.24 20.08
C TYR A 87 -2.31 7.05 20.44
N GLY A 88 -2.61 6.47 21.61
CA GLY A 88 -3.95 6.18 22.08
C GLY A 88 -4.70 7.40 22.66
N PRO A 89 -6.03 7.30 22.80
CA PRO A 89 -6.89 6.23 22.27
C PRO A 89 -7.12 6.41 20.76
N ILE A 90 -7.03 5.32 19.99
CA ILE A 90 -7.29 5.33 18.54
C ILE A 90 -8.68 4.74 18.29
N LYS A 91 -9.59 5.51 17.68
CA LYS A 91 -10.95 5.06 17.33
C LYS A 91 -11.20 5.01 15.83
N SER A 92 -10.41 5.74 15.06
CA SER A 92 -10.42 5.67 13.60
C SER A 92 -9.05 6.02 13.05
N TYR A 93 -8.80 5.62 11.81
CA TYR A 93 -7.57 5.89 11.10
C TYR A 93 -7.85 6.13 9.61
N ARG A 94 -6.86 6.72 8.92
CA ARG A 94 -6.85 6.92 7.48
C ARG A 94 -5.45 6.68 6.95
N ILE A 95 -5.31 5.87 5.90
CA ILE A 95 -4.02 5.65 5.24
C ILE A 95 -3.86 6.75 4.19
N GLU A 96 -2.85 7.61 4.38
CA GLU A 96 -2.59 8.75 3.49
C GLU A 96 -1.77 8.35 2.28
N SER A 97 -0.68 7.60 2.50
CA SER A 97 0.23 7.22 1.42
C SER A 97 1.07 6.01 1.76
N ALA A 98 1.58 5.35 0.72
CA ALA A 98 2.60 4.31 0.82
C ALA A 98 3.71 4.64 -0.17
N SER A 99 4.95 4.68 0.29
CA SER A 99 6.10 5.09 -0.52
C SER A 99 7.35 4.29 -0.17
N LEU A 100 8.26 4.18 -1.13
CA LEU A 100 9.59 3.65 -0.85
C LEU A 100 10.39 4.70 -0.07
N PRO A 101 11.25 4.29 0.87
CA PRO A 101 12.09 5.21 1.60
C PRO A 101 13.07 5.95 0.66
N PRO A 102 13.39 7.22 0.94
CA PRO A 102 14.22 8.04 0.06
C PRO A 102 15.65 7.51 -0.13
N ASN A 103 16.18 6.78 0.85
CA ASN A 103 17.55 6.25 0.83
C ASN A 103 17.66 4.84 0.21
N GLY A 104 16.56 4.32 -0.34
CA GLY A 104 16.47 2.91 -0.71
C GLY A 104 16.34 2.01 0.54
N GLY A 105 15.56 0.94 0.43
CA GLY A 105 15.28 0.05 1.55
C GLY A 105 14.48 -1.17 1.15
N SER A 106 14.56 -2.19 1.98
CA SER A 106 13.85 -3.46 1.78
C SER A 106 12.34 -3.32 2.01
N GLY A 107 11.89 -2.34 2.78
CA GLY A 107 10.49 -2.11 3.11
C GLY A 107 9.83 -0.92 2.42
N VAL A 108 8.61 -0.63 2.88
CA VAL A 108 7.72 0.44 2.43
C VAL A 108 7.32 1.27 3.64
N VAL A 109 7.35 2.59 3.50
CA VAL A 109 6.84 3.51 4.52
C VAL A 109 5.38 3.82 4.20
N VAL A 110 4.50 3.45 5.11
CA VAL A 110 3.07 3.76 5.06
C VAL A 110 2.76 4.86 6.07
N VAL A 111 2.17 5.95 5.58
CA VAL A 111 1.74 7.08 6.40
C VAL A 111 0.28 6.87 6.78
N VAL A 112 0.01 6.84 8.07
CA VAL A 112 -1.33 6.64 8.63
C VAL A 112 -1.65 7.77 9.58
N GLU A 113 -2.79 8.40 9.37
CA GLU A 113 -3.35 9.36 10.30
C GLU A 113 -4.30 8.64 11.26
N VAL A 114 -4.14 8.83 12.56
CA VAL A 114 -4.99 8.22 13.60
C VAL A 114 -5.74 9.28 14.38
N SER A 115 -6.96 8.97 14.81
CA SER A 115 -7.83 9.89 15.52
C SER A 115 -8.52 9.25 16.73
N PRO A 116 -8.70 9.99 17.84
CA PRO A 116 -9.48 9.52 18.99
C PRO A 116 -11.00 9.63 18.77
N PHE A 117 -11.45 10.05 17.59
CA PHE A 117 -12.85 10.23 17.25
C PHE A 117 -13.32 9.18 16.24
N GLN A 118 -14.63 8.94 16.20
CA GLN A 118 -15.28 8.11 15.18
C GLN A 118 -16.62 8.76 14.79
N PRO A 119 -16.92 8.95 13.49
CA PRO A 119 -16.07 8.69 12.32
C PRO A 119 -14.81 9.59 12.29
N PHE A 120 -13.88 9.27 11.39
CA PHE A 120 -12.66 10.06 11.20
C PHE A 120 -13.02 11.53 10.84
N PRO A 121 -12.45 12.53 11.52
CA PRO A 121 -12.79 13.93 11.27
C PRO A 121 -12.31 14.38 9.89
N ASP A 122 -13.13 15.16 9.19
CA ASP A 122 -12.71 15.83 7.96
C ASP A 122 -11.69 16.94 8.29
N ASN A 123 -10.88 17.34 7.32
CA ASN A 123 -9.86 18.37 7.46
C ASN A 123 -10.47 19.75 7.80
N SER A 124 -11.75 19.95 7.48
CA SER A 124 -12.53 21.14 7.84
C SER A 124 -13.03 21.13 9.28
N ASP A 125 -12.97 19.97 9.97
CA ASP A 125 -13.45 19.81 11.34
C ASP A 125 -12.40 20.30 12.35
N PRO A 126 -12.75 21.14 13.34
CA PRO A 126 -11.84 21.55 14.40
C PRO A 126 -11.19 20.39 15.18
N ARG A 127 -11.81 19.21 15.17
CA ARG A 127 -11.32 17.99 15.82
C ARG A 127 -10.14 17.34 15.09
N SER A 128 -9.94 17.66 13.81
CA SER A 128 -8.82 17.15 13.00
C SER A 128 -7.45 17.49 13.60
N GLY A 129 -7.33 18.63 14.30
CA GLY A 129 -6.09 19.01 14.99
C GLY A 129 -5.66 18.08 16.13
N ARG A 130 -6.49 17.09 16.51
CA ARG A 130 -6.12 16.03 17.47
C ARG A 130 -5.72 14.72 16.79
N SER A 131 -5.86 14.62 15.48
CA SER A 131 -5.36 13.49 14.73
C SER A 131 -3.82 13.54 14.69
N LYS A 132 -3.18 12.37 14.67
CA LYS A 132 -1.73 12.25 14.65
C LYS A 132 -1.30 11.49 13.41
N GLU A 133 -0.33 12.02 12.68
CA GLU A 133 0.35 11.28 11.61
C GLU A 133 1.36 10.30 12.23
N ILE A 134 1.32 9.06 11.77
CA ILE A 134 2.24 7.99 12.12
C ILE A 134 2.85 7.42 10.85
N ARG A 135 4.15 7.20 10.86
CA ARG A 135 4.85 6.54 9.76
C ARG A 135 5.23 5.14 10.22
N LEU A 136 4.74 4.15 9.48
CA LEU A 136 4.98 2.75 9.77
C LEU A 136 5.79 2.14 8.63
N TRP A 137 6.86 1.43 9.00
CA TRP A 137 7.63 0.63 8.07
C TRP A 137 7.01 -0.75 7.98
N VAL A 138 6.78 -1.21 6.76
CA VAL A 138 6.41 -2.60 6.45
C VAL A 138 7.55 -3.24 5.69
N GLU A 139 8.12 -4.29 6.24
CA GLU A 139 9.16 -5.05 5.56
C GLU A 139 8.54 -5.91 4.45
N ARG A 140 9.08 -5.84 3.22
CA ARG A 140 8.43 -6.51 2.07
C ARG A 140 8.55 -8.03 2.14
N SER A 141 9.64 -8.54 2.73
CA SER A 141 9.92 -9.98 2.76
C SER A 141 9.00 -10.76 3.69
N ASP A 142 8.64 -10.21 4.85
CA ASP A 142 7.88 -10.91 5.90
C ASP A 142 6.67 -10.14 6.42
N GLN A 143 6.45 -8.92 5.93
CA GLN A 143 5.37 -8.03 6.35
C GLN A 143 5.45 -7.68 7.85
N SER A 144 6.65 -7.69 8.43
CA SER A 144 6.85 -7.19 9.80
C SER A 144 6.72 -5.67 9.87
N LEU A 145 6.23 -5.19 11.00
CA LEU A 145 6.01 -3.78 11.26
C LEU A 145 7.08 -3.22 12.18
N SER A 146 7.53 -2.02 11.89
CA SER A 146 8.44 -1.27 12.76
C SER A 146 8.27 0.23 12.56
N PHE A 147 8.87 1.00 13.45
CA PHE A 147 9.05 2.43 13.20
C PHE A 147 10.20 2.63 12.20
N PRO A 148 10.05 3.54 11.21
CA PRO A 148 11.13 3.85 10.30
C PRO A 148 12.33 4.45 11.06
N LEU A 149 13.53 3.99 10.73
CA LEU A 149 14.80 4.49 11.25
C LEU A 149 15.19 5.84 10.66
#